data_AF-A0A4R4M1L9-F1
#
_entry.id   AF-A0A4R4M1L9-F1
#
_cell.length_a   1.000
_cell.length_b   1.000
_cell.length_c   1.000
_cell.angle_alpha   90.00
_cell.angle_beta   90.00
_cell.angle_gamma   90.00
#
_symmetry.space_group_name_H-M   'P 1'
#
loop_
_entity.id
_entity.type
_entity.pdbx_description
1 polymer ?
#
loop_
_entity_poly.entity_id
_entity_poly.type
_entity_poly.pdbx_seq_one_letter_code
_entity_poly.pdbx_strand_id
1 'polypeptide(L)'
;ARDLAAHLVVRERRPDAAPGIPLPPLSFYSERVRRRTARAVPFDRLVERIRLGPPKFSPYALPRVDKIANAVEFFVHHEDIRRARPDWEPRAISPELEELLWRRIKIARFVLRKVHVRVTLVQPDGRSVRVSGRGRGAVRVHGPVGELVLWALGRRDVANVRLTGATDAVKTLTETGWSL
;
A
#
# COMPACT_ATOMS: atom_id res chain seq x y z
N ALA A 1 6.13 13.64 4.51
CA ALA A 1 5.25 14.37 3.56
C ALA A 1 5.99 14.84 2.30
N ARG A 2 7.01 15.70 2.42
CA ARG A 2 7.79 16.22 1.27
C ARG A 2 8.47 15.13 0.44
N ASP A 3 9.10 14.15 1.08
CA ASP A 3 9.74 13.02 0.40
C ASP A 3 8.78 12.16 -0.41
N LEU A 4 7.54 11.99 0.06
CA LEU A 4 6.48 11.28 -0.66
C LEU A 4 5.99 12.09 -1.85
N ALA A 5 5.76 13.39 -1.66
CA ALA A 5 5.36 14.27 -2.75
C ALA A 5 6.43 14.32 -3.86
N ALA A 6 7.71 14.33 -3.47
CA ALA A 6 8.82 14.22 -4.41
C ALA A 6 8.90 12.84 -5.09
N HIS A 7 8.65 11.75 -4.35
CA HIS A 7 8.59 10.40 -4.92
C HIS A 7 7.54 10.29 -6.03
N LEU A 8 6.33 10.78 -5.77
CA LEU A 8 5.21 10.74 -6.72
C LEU A 8 5.49 11.58 -7.97
N VAL A 9 5.99 12.81 -7.78
CA VAL A 9 6.35 13.69 -8.90
C VAL A 9 7.49 13.11 -9.75
N VAL A 10 8.48 12.48 -9.12
CA VAL A 10 9.57 11.81 -9.85
C VAL A 10 9.02 10.61 -10.62
N ARG A 11 8.23 9.75 -9.98
CA ARG A 11 7.60 8.60 -10.64
C ARG A 11 6.81 9.04 -11.87
N GLU A 12 5.93 10.02 -11.76
CA GLU A 12 5.07 10.45 -12.87
C GLU A 12 5.80 11.15 -14.01
N ARG A 13 6.91 11.84 -13.74
CA ARG A 13 7.56 12.77 -14.70
C ARG A 13 8.95 12.37 -15.14
N ARG A 14 9.53 11.32 -14.55
CA ARG A 14 10.89 10.83 -14.85
C ARG A 14 10.81 9.35 -15.23
N PRO A 15 10.49 9.02 -16.49
CA PRO A 15 10.49 7.64 -16.96
C PRO A 15 11.85 6.94 -16.79
N ASP A 16 12.94 7.72 -16.79
CA ASP A 16 14.31 7.27 -16.52
C ASP A 16 14.58 6.92 -15.04
N ALA A 17 13.72 7.36 -14.13
CA ALA A 17 13.81 7.11 -12.68
C ALA A 17 12.58 6.35 -12.14
N ALA A 18 11.68 5.91 -13.03
CA ALA A 18 10.50 5.13 -12.68
C ALA A 18 10.92 3.74 -12.16
N PRO A 19 10.36 3.24 -11.04
CA PRO A 19 10.58 1.88 -10.60
C PRO A 19 9.79 0.92 -11.49
N GLY A 20 10.21 0.80 -12.76
CA GLY A 20 9.70 -0.16 -13.73
C GLY A 20 10.64 -1.34 -14.01
N ILE A 21 11.85 -1.34 -13.44
CA ILE A 21 12.84 -2.39 -13.68
C ILE A 21 13.52 -2.73 -12.34
N PRO A 22 13.29 -3.92 -11.76
CA PRO A 22 14.02 -4.38 -10.59
C PRO A 22 15.40 -4.87 -11.04
N LEU A 23 16.29 -3.93 -11.38
CA LEU A 23 17.72 -4.20 -11.49
C LEU A 23 18.40 -3.52 -10.30
N PRO A 24 18.96 -4.29 -9.34
CA PRO A 24 19.63 -3.79 -8.15
C PRO A 24 20.58 -2.59 -8.35
N PRO A 25 21.38 -2.47 -9.44
CA PRO A 25 22.29 -1.32 -9.60
C PRO A 25 21.59 0.03 -9.87
N LEU A 26 20.31 0.06 -10.25
CA LEU A 26 19.61 1.31 -10.63
C LEU A 26 18.84 1.97 -9.49
N SER A 27 18.71 1.31 -8.34
CA SER A 27 18.01 1.81 -7.14
C SER A 27 18.66 3.07 -6.54
N PHE A 28 19.98 3.23 -6.66
CA PHE A 28 20.70 4.40 -6.18
C PHE A 28 20.40 5.67 -6.99
N TYR A 29 20.13 5.53 -8.29
CA TYR A 29 19.83 6.65 -9.17
C TYR A 29 18.42 7.21 -8.89
N SER A 30 17.42 6.34 -8.74
CA SER A 30 16.05 6.75 -8.40
C SER A 30 15.99 7.43 -7.03
N GLU A 31 16.71 6.91 -6.04
CA GLU A 31 16.83 7.52 -4.70
C GLU A 31 17.51 8.90 -4.74
N ARG A 32 18.57 9.05 -5.55
CA ARG A 32 19.25 10.33 -5.74
C ARG A 32 18.34 11.36 -6.40
N VAL A 33 17.60 10.96 -7.43
CA VAL A 33 16.64 11.83 -8.13
C VAL A 33 15.50 12.24 -7.18
N ARG A 34 14.98 11.30 -6.37
CA ARG A 34 13.97 11.58 -5.33
C ARG A 34 14.46 12.63 -4.33
N ARG A 35 15.66 12.44 -3.77
CA ARG A 35 16.27 13.40 -2.82
C ARG A 35 16.52 14.76 -3.43
N ARG A 36 17.00 14.80 -4.68
CA ARG A 36 17.22 16.07 -5.40
C ARG A 36 15.90 16.81 -5.60
N THR A 37 14.84 16.12 -6.04
CA THR A 37 13.52 16.72 -6.22
C THR A 37 12.92 17.21 -4.90
N ALA A 38 13.06 16.43 -3.82
CA ALA A 38 12.59 16.84 -2.48
C ALA A 38 13.25 18.13 -2.00
N ARG A 39 14.53 18.34 -2.32
CA ARG A 39 15.30 19.55 -1.96
C ARG A 39 15.03 20.73 -2.89
N ALA A 40 14.92 20.49 -4.20
CA ALA A 40 14.88 21.54 -5.20
C ALA A 40 13.49 22.13 -5.46
N VAL A 41 12.41 21.41 -5.15
CA VAL A 41 11.04 21.85 -5.46
C VAL A 41 10.32 22.25 -4.16
N PRO A 42 9.75 23.47 -4.05
CA PRO A 42 8.90 23.86 -2.92
C PRO A 42 7.73 22.88 -2.73
N PHE A 43 7.33 22.64 -1.48
CA PHE A 43 6.31 21.63 -1.17
C PHE A 43 4.96 21.93 -1.86
N ASP A 44 4.54 23.18 -1.90
CA ASP A 44 3.26 23.58 -2.53
C ASP A 44 3.27 23.30 -4.03
N ARG A 45 4.42 23.48 -4.69
CA ARG A 45 4.61 23.13 -6.11
C ARG A 45 4.63 21.62 -6.32
N LEU A 46 5.08 20.82 -5.35
CA LEU A 46 4.95 19.36 -5.43
C LEU A 46 3.48 18.94 -5.33
N VAL A 47 2.71 19.55 -4.42
CA VAL A 47 1.27 19.29 -4.26
C VAL A 47 0.48 19.70 -5.49
N GLU A 48 0.76 20.87 -6.06
CA GLU A 48 0.14 21.34 -7.30
C GLU A 48 0.43 20.41 -8.48
N ARG A 49 1.67 19.92 -8.60
CA ARG A 49 2.05 18.97 -9.65
C ARG A 49 1.29 17.65 -9.55
N ILE A 50 1.03 17.17 -8.33
CA ILE A 50 0.22 15.97 -8.08
C ILE A 50 -1.25 16.24 -8.47
N ARG A 51 -1.79 17.42 -8.14
CA ARG A 51 -3.16 17.81 -8.51
C ARG A 51 -3.36 17.90 -10.03
N LEU A 52 -2.34 18.34 -10.76
CA LEU A 52 -2.37 18.45 -12.22
C LEU A 52 -2.22 17.10 -12.95
N GLY A 53 -1.75 16.06 -12.24
CA GLY A 53 -1.56 14.72 -12.79
C GLY A 53 -0.33 14.57 -13.71
N PRO A 54 -0.12 13.34 -14.24
CA PRO A 54 1.05 13.00 -15.03
C PRO A 54 1.06 13.72 -16.40
N PRO A 55 2.24 14.09 -16.93
CA PRO A 55 2.40 14.62 -18.28
C PRO A 55 1.89 13.65 -19.35
N LYS A 56 1.36 14.16 -20.46
CA LYS A 56 0.72 13.38 -21.54
C LYS A 56 1.60 12.27 -22.15
N PHE A 57 2.93 12.39 -22.06
CA PHE A 57 3.89 11.42 -22.61
C PHE A 57 4.56 10.55 -21.54
N SER A 58 4.05 10.54 -20.30
CA SER A 58 4.54 9.66 -19.26
C SER A 58 4.15 8.20 -19.56
N PRO A 59 5.01 7.19 -19.31
CA PRO A 59 4.61 5.77 -19.31
C PRO A 59 3.44 5.49 -18.38
N TYR A 60 3.23 6.34 -17.36
CA TYR A 60 2.12 6.31 -16.43
C TYR A 60 0.82 6.94 -16.98
N ALA A 61 0.88 7.62 -18.13
CA ALA A 61 -0.31 8.06 -18.89
C ALA A 61 -0.95 6.91 -19.70
N LEU A 62 -0.28 5.75 -19.81
CA LEU A 62 -0.82 4.55 -20.48
C LEU A 62 -1.88 3.86 -19.60
N PRO A 63 -3.12 3.63 -20.10
CA PRO A 63 -4.24 3.11 -19.31
C PRO A 63 -4.03 1.75 -18.63
N ARG A 64 -3.06 0.95 -19.09
CA ARG A 64 -2.88 -0.45 -18.67
C ARG A 64 -1.75 -0.70 -17.65
N VAL A 65 -0.84 0.25 -17.44
CA VAL A 65 0.32 0.04 -16.54
C VAL A 65 0.07 0.59 -15.14
N ASP A 66 -0.78 1.61 -14.97
CA ASP A 66 -0.66 2.47 -13.79
C ASP A 66 -1.87 2.53 -12.84
N LYS A 67 -3.06 2.06 -13.22
CA LYS A 67 -4.24 2.33 -12.39
C LYS A 67 -4.34 1.48 -11.13
N ILE A 68 -3.57 0.40 -10.98
CA ILE A 68 -3.76 -0.61 -9.93
C ILE A 68 -3.05 -0.28 -8.61
N ALA A 69 -1.85 0.30 -8.67
CA ALA A 69 -1.02 0.59 -7.49
C ALA A 69 -1.31 1.94 -6.82
N ASN A 70 -1.77 2.94 -7.57
CA ASN A 70 -1.88 4.33 -7.07
C ASN A 70 -2.79 4.43 -5.83
N ALA A 71 -4.06 4.03 -5.90
CA ALA A 71 -5.01 4.29 -4.81
C ALA A 71 -4.66 3.59 -3.48
N VAL A 72 -4.17 2.35 -3.54
CA VAL A 72 -3.78 1.59 -2.34
C VAL A 72 -2.52 2.19 -1.72
N GLU A 73 -1.52 2.51 -2.55
CA GLU A 73 -0.29 3.14 -2.10
C GLU A 73 -0.54 4.54 -1.52
N PHE A 74 -1.30 5.39 -2.20
CA PHE A 74 -1.71 6.71 -1.71
C PHE A 74 -2.45 6.61 -0.38
N PHE A 75 -3.39 5.66 -0.26
CA PHE A 75 -4.13 5.44 0.97
C PHE A 75 -3.18 5.06 2.12
N VAL A 76 -2.31 4.07 1.92
CA VAL A 76 -1.38 3.60 2.95
C VAL A 76 -0.44 4.72 3.40
N HIS A 77 0.20 5.42 2.45
CA HIS A 77 1.14 6.48 2.81
C HIS A 77 0.45 7.68 3.46
N HIS A 78 -0.79 7.98 3.07
CA HIS A 78 -1.58 9.00 3.73
C HIS A 78 -1.88 8.61 5.18
N GLU A 79 -2.27 7.36 5.42
CA GLU A 79 -2.49 6.85 6.76
C GLU A 79 -1.18 6.80 7.56
N ASP A 80 -0.05 6.40 6.98
CA ASP A 80 1.27 6.43 7.64
C ASP A 80 1.59 7.86 8.15
N ILE A 81 1.33 8.90 7.34
CA ILE A 81 1.53 10.31 7.75
C ILE A 81 0.57 10.72 8.87
N ARG A 82 -0.70 10.32 8.79
CA ARG A 82 -1.69 10.67 9.81
C ARG A 82 -1.41 9.98 11.13
N ARG A 83 -1.05 8.68 11.09
CA ARG A 83 -0.81 7.82 12.26
C ARG A 83 0.54 8.07 12.93
N ALA A 84 1.45 8.79 12.28
CA ALA A 84 2.71 9.22 12.88
C ALA A 84 2.55 10.31 13.97
N ARG A 85 1.32 10.79 14.24
CA ARG A 85 1.03 11.77 15.29
C ARG A 85 0.55 11.06 16.57
N PRO A 86 0.90 11.57 17.78
CA PRO A 86 0.60 10.91 19.05
C PRO A 86 -0.91 10.75 19.35
N ASP A 87 -1.78 11.57 18.76
CA ASP A 87 -3.24 11.56 18.98
C ASP A 87 -4.02 11.19 17.71
N TRP A 88 -3.48 10.28 16.90
CA TRP A 88 -4.19 9.84 15.72
C TRP A 88 -5.37 8.95 16.10
N GLU A 89 -6.49 9.13 15.39
CA GLU A 89 -7.68 8.28 15.52
C GLU A 89 -8.05 7.65 14.17
N PRO A 90 -8.59 6.41 14.16
CA PRO A 90 -9.20 5.83 12.98
C PRO A 90 -10.24 6.79 12.41
N ARG A 91 -10.29 6.89 11.08
CA ARG A 91 -11.30 7.71 10.39
C ARG A 91 -12.19 6.84 9.53
N ALA A 92 -13.41 7.31 9.32
CA ALA A 92 -14.22 6.82 8.22
C ALA A 92 -13.58 7.21 6.87
N ILE A 93 -13.66 6.31 5.91
CA ILE A 93 -13.35 6.57 4.50
C ILE A 93 -14.65 6.60 3.70
N SER A 94 -14.66 7.28 2.57
CA SER A 94 -15.87 7.37 1.76
C SER A 94 -16.22 5.99 1.16
N PRO A 95 -17.51 5.70 0.93
CA PRO A 95 -17.93 4.42 0.34
C PRO A 95 -17.25 4.12 -1.01
N GLU A 96 -16.96 5.14 -1.81
CA GLU A 96 -16.28 5.00 -3.10
C GLU A 96 -14.83 4.54 -2.92
N LEU A 97 -14.15 5.07 -1.91
CA LEU A 97 -12.80 4.65 -1.56
C LEU A 97 -12.80 3.25 -0.96
N GLU A 98 -13.78 2.91 -0.12
CA GLU A 98 -13.93 1.55 0.41
C GLU A 98 -14.06 0.52 -0.70
N GLU A 99 -14.95 0.77 -1.66
CA GLU A 99 -15.18 -0.13 -2.79
C GLU A 99 -13.94 -0.20 -3.71
N LEU A 100 -13.25 0.92 -3.91
CA LEU A 100 -11.99 0.94 -4.66
C LEU A 100 -10.90 0.11 -3.97
N LEU A 101 -10.72 0.25 -2.66
CA LEU A 101 -9.77 -0.54 -1.89
C LEU A 101 -10.14 -2.02 -1.91
N TRP A 102 -11.43 -2.34 -1.78
CA TRP A 102 -11.92 -3.72 -1.78
C TRP A 102 -11.62 -4.43 -3.10
N ARG A 103 -11.89 -3.79 -4.24
CA ARG A 103 -11.54 -4.34 -5.56
C ARG A 103 -10.04 -4.60 -5.73
N ARG A 104 -9.20 -3.86 -5.01
CA ARG A 104 -7.73 -3.88 -5.14
C ARG A 104 -7.03 -4.71 -4.06
N ILE A 105 -7.72 -5.09 -3.00
CA ILE A 105 -7.15 -5.84 -1.88
C ILE A 105 -6.57 -7.20 -2.29
N LYS A 106 -6.94 -7.72 -3.48
CA LYS A 106 -6.34 -8.92 -4.08
C LYS A 106 -4.82 -8.82 -4.25
N ILE A 107 -4.23 -7.61 -4.24
CA ILE A 107 -2.77 -7.42 -4.18
C ILE A 107 -2.13 -8.12 -2.97
N ALA A 108 -2.88 -8.28 -1.87
CA ALA A 108 -2.46 -9.03 -0.70
C ALA A 108 -2.07 -10.49 -1.03
N ARG A 109 -2.57 -11.07 -2.13
CA ARG A 109 -2.16 -12.40 -2.60
C ARG A 109 -0.69 -12.49 -2.95
N PHE A 110 -0.16 -11.42 -3.51
CA PHE A 110 1.26 -11.34 -3.85
C PHE A 110 2.11 -11.14 -2.59
N VAL A 111 1.66 -10.26 -1.68
CA VAL A 111 2.38 -9.92 -0.46
C VAL A 111 2.43 -11.10 0.51
N LEU A 112 1.31 -11.80 0.68
CA LEU A 112 1.16 -12.93 1.61
C LEU A 112 1.57 -14.28 0.99
N ARG A 113 2.16 -14.30 -0.21
CA ARG A 113 2.46 -15.56 -0.93
C ARG A 113 3.44 -16.50 -0.21
N LYS A 114 4.26 -15.96 0.69
CA LYS A 114 5.25 -16.70 1.49
C LYS A 114 4.72 -17.12 2.87
N VAL A 115 3.51 -16.70 3.22
CA VAL A 115 2.88 -17.07 4.49
C VAL A 115 2.30 -18.48 4.38
N HIS A 116 2.76 -19.38 5.25
CA HIS A 116 2.39 -20.81 5.27
C HIS A 116 1.10 -21.09 6.06
N VAL A 117 0.16 -20.15 6.06
CA VAL A 117 -1.15 -20.24 6.72
C VAL A 117 -2.20 -19.74 5.73
N ARG A 118 -3.37 -20.38 5.68
CA ARG A 118 -4.48 -19.89 4.84
C ARG A 118 -5.08 -18.64 5.44
N VAL A 119 -4.91 -17.50 4.75
CA VAL A 119 -5.41 -16.20 5.21
C VAL A 119 -6.64 -15.78 4.42
N THR A 120 -7.71 -15.43 5.14
CA THR A 120 -8.94 -14.82 4.59
C THR A 120 -9.15 -13.44 5.20
N LEU A 121 -9.31 -12.42 4.38
CA LEU A 121 -9.68 -11.08 4.83
C LEU A 121 -11.21 -10.97 4.85
N VAL A 122 -11.77 -10.36 5.89
CA VAL A 122 -13.21 -10.33 6.16
C VAL A 122 -13.63 -8.92 6.58
N GLN A 123 -14.56 -8.33 5.84
CA GLN A 123 -15.16 -7.04 6.16
C GLN A 123 -16.32 -7.21 7.18
N PRO A 124 -16.71 -6.13 7.88
CA PRO A 124 -17.84 -6.15 8.81
C PRO A 124 -19.18 -6.52 8.15
N ASP A 125 -19.34 -6.20 6.87
CA ASP A 125 -20.52 -6.56 6.05
C ASP A 125 -20.54 -8.04 5.60
N GLY A 126 -19.55 -8.83 6.02
CA GLY A 126 -19.44 -10.25 5.69
C GLY A 126 -18.72 -10.55 4.38
N ARG A 127 -18.42 -9.55 3.54
CA ARG A 127 -17.59 -9.75 2.34
C ARG A 127 -16.24 -10.30 2.73
N SER A 128 -15.77 -11.30 1.99
CA SER A 128 -14.49 -11.94 2.30
C SER A 128 -13.72 -12.34 1.06
N VAL A 129 -12.39 -12.37 1.20
CA VAL A 129 -11.47 -12.73 0.13
C VAL A 129 -10.31 -13.53 0.69
N ARG A 130 -10.09 -14.72 0.11
CA ARG A 130 -8.91 -15.54 0.43
C ARG A 130 -7.68 -14.97 -0.27
N VAL A 131 -6.65 -14.66 0.50
CA VAL A 131 -5.44 -13.99 0.02
C VAL A 131 -4.19 -14.85 0.13
N SER A 132 -4.13 -15.83 1.03
CA SER A 132 -3.10 -16.88 0.98
C SER A 132 -3.71 -18.26 0.74
N GLY A 133 -2.97 -19.10 0.04
CA GLY A 133 -3.42 -20.41 -0.42
C GLY A 133 -2.28 -21.41 -0.51
N ARG A 134 -1.65 -21.72 0.62
CA ARG A 134 -0.86 -22.93 0.92
C ARG A 134 -0.50 -22.92 2.41
N GLY A 135 -0.52 -24.08 3.08
CA GLY A 135 -0.18 -24.19 4.51
C GLY A 135 -1.18 -24.94 5.38
N ARG A 136 -0.75 -25.33 6.59
CA ARG A 136 -1.60 -25.93 7.64
C ARG A 136 -2.26 -24.81 8.46
N GLY A 137 -3.49 -25.04 8.92
CA GLY A 137 -4.28 -24.03 9.64
C GLY A 137 -4.90 -22.96 8.74
N ALA A 138 -5.86 -22.22 9.33
CA ALA A 138 -6.56 -21.13 8.67
C ALA A 138 -6.79 -19.98 9.66
N VAL A 139 -6.57 -18.75 9.18
CA VAL A 139 -6.78 -17.52 9.94
C VAL A 139 -7.66 -16.59 9.12
N ARG A 140 -8.64 -16.00 9.79
CA ARG A 140 -9.48 -14.93 9.27
C ARG A 140 -9.06 -13.62 9.93
N VAL A 141 -8.85 -12.59 9.12
CA VAL A 141 -8.49 -11.25 9.56
C VAL A 141 -9.71 -10.38 9.32
N HIS A 142 -10.27 -9.83 10.40
CA HIS A 142 -11.51 -9.06 10.39
C HIS A 142 -11.21 -7.58 10.59
N GLY A 143 -11.84 -6.73 9.80
CA GLY A 143 -11.73 -5.28 9.97
C GLY A 143 -12.29 -4.51 8.78
N PRO A 144 -12.42 -3.17 8.90
CA PRO A 144 -12.73 -2.31 7.77
C PRO A 144 -11.70 -2.49 6.65
N VAL A 145 -12.09 -2.26 5.39
CA VAL A 145 -11.20 -2.48 4.25
C VAL A 145 -9.90 -1.67 4.33
N GLY A 146 -9.95 -0.46 4.90
CA GLY A 146 -8.75 0.35 5.16
C GLY A 146 -7.75 -0.35 6.10
N GLU A 147 -8.22 -0.89 7.22
CA GLU A 147 -7.38 -1.62 8.18
C GLU A 147 -6.87 -2.93 7.61
N LEU A 148 -7.71 -3.65 6.85
CA LEU A 148 -7.28 -4.87 6.16
C LEU A 148 -6.18 -4.60 5.14
N VAL A 149 -6.25 -3.48 4.42
CA VAL A 149 -5.21 -3.03 3.48
C VAL A 149 -3.92 -2.70 4.23
N LEU A 150 -3.99 -1.90 5.31
CA LEU A 150 -2.82 -1.56 6.12
C LEU A 150 -2.14 -2.81 6.68
N TRP A 151 -2.92 -3.72 7.27
CA TRP A 151 -2.44 -4.98 7.81
C TRP A 151 -1.78 -5.85 6.73
N ALA A 152 -2.44 -6.03 5.59
CA ALA A 152 -1.93 -6.84 4.50
C ALA A 152 -0.61 -6.29 3.93
N LEU A 153 -0.40 -4.98 3.98
CA LEU A 153 0.79 -4.29 3.49
C LEU A 153 1.82 -4.02 4.59
N GLY A 154 1.75 -4.75 5.71
CA GLY A 154 2.81 -4.82 6.72
C GLY A 154 2.68 -3.86 7.88
N ARG A 155 1.64 -3.01 7.95
CA ARG A 155 1.38 -2.08 9.07
C ARG A 155 0.67 -2.80 10.23
N ARG A 156 1.19 -3.96 10.60
CA ARG A 156 0.53 -4.91 11.51
C ARG A 156 0.29 -4.34 12.91
N ASP A 157 1.23 -3.53 13.40
CA ASP A 157 1.20 -3.00 14.77
C ASP A 157 0.25 -1.81 14.95
N VAL A 158 -0.12 -1.15 13.84
CA VAL A 158 -0.99 0.04 13.85
C VAL A 158 -2.34 -0.19 13.18
N ALA A 159 -2.51 -1.32 12.49
CA ALA A 159 -3.77 -1.69 11.84
C ALA A 159 -4.74 -2.31 12.87
N ASN A 160 -5.95 -1.77 12.94
CA ASN A 160 -7.00 -2.26 13.82
C ASN A 160 -7.73 -3.43 13.18
N VAL A 161 -7.18 -4.64 13.35
CA VAL A 161 -7.78 -5.88 12.87
C VAL A 161 -7.92 -6.91 13.98
N ARG A 162 -8.93 -7.76 13.88
CA ARG A 162 -9.11 -8.92 14.75
C ARG A 162 -8.76 -10.21 14.02
N LEU A 163 -7.89 -11.03 14.59
CA LEU A 163 -7.51 -12.34 14.06
C LEU A 163 -8.35 -13.44 14.72
N THR A 164 -8.88 -14.36 13.92
CA THR A 164 -9.57 -15.57 14.42
C THR A 164 -9.07 -16.79 13.68
N GLY A 165 -8.77 -17.87 14.39
CA GLY A 165 -8.26 -19.12 13.84
C GLY A 165 -7.73 -20.01 14.95
N ALA A 166 -7.17 -21.16 14.58
CA ALA A 166 -6.47 -22.00 15.55
C ALA A 166 -5.24 -21.25 16.11
N THR A 167 -4.96 -21.42 17.41
CA THR A 167 -3.92 -20.67 18.13
C THR A 167 -2.54 -20.81 17.49
N ASP A 168 -2.19 -22.01 17.04
CA ASP A 168 -0.96 -22.33 16.32
C ASP A 168 -0.86 -21.58 14.98
N ALA A 169 -1.97 -21.51 14.25
CA ALA A 169 -2.06 -20.83 12.97
C ALA A 169 -1.95 -19.30 13.12
N VAL A 170 -2.60 -18.73 14.15
CA VAL A 170 -2.48 -17.30 14.47
C VAL A 170 -1.05 -16.96 14.87
N LYS A 171 -0.44 -17.76 15.74
CA LYS A 171 0.96 -17.59 16.17
C LYS A 171 1.93 -17.64 14.98
N THR A 172 1.80 -18.67 14.15
CA THR A 172 2.61 -18.82 12.92
C THR A 172 2.49 -17.59 12.03
N LEU A 173 1.27 -17.08 11.84
CA LEU A 173 1.02 -15.88 11.04
C LEU A 173 1.72 -14.65 11.63
N THR A 174 1.61 -14.42 12.94
CA THR A 174 2.21 -13.24 13.58
C THR A 174 3.74 -13.28 13.59
N GLU A 175 4.34 -14.47 13.70
CA GLU A 175 5.79 -14.68 13.77
C GLU A 175 6.47 -14.68 12.39
N THR A 176 5.80 -15.17 11.34
CA THR A 176 6.41 -15.28 10.00
C THR A 176 6.90 -13.93 9.47
N GLY A 177 6.14 -12.87 9.75
CA GLY A 177 6.39 -11.52 9.22
C GLY A 177 6.26 -11.45 7.70
N TRP A 178 5.76 -10.34 7.18
CA TRP A 178 5.85 -10.04 5.75
C TRP A 178 5.91 -8.53 5.56
N SER A 179 6.55 -8.12 4.49
CA SER A 179 6.56 -6.75 4.01
C SER A 179 6.45 -6.75 2.49
N LEU A 180 6.10 -5.60 1.94
CA LEU A 180 6.26 -5.32 0.52
C LEU A 180 7.74 -5.07 0.20
#